data_AF-A0A369B6B5-F1
#
_entry.id   AF-A0A369B6B5-F1
#
_cell.length_a   1.000
_cell.length_b   1.000
_cell.length_c   1.000
_cell.angle_alpha   90.00
_cell.angle_beta   90.00
_cell.angle_gamma   90.00
#
_symmetry.space_group_name_H-M   'P 1'
#
loop_
_entity.id
_entity.type
_entity.pdbx_description
1 polymer ?
#
loop_
_entity_poly.entity_id
_entity_poly.type
_entity_poly.pdbx_seq_one_letter_code
_entity_poly.pdbx_strand_id
1 'polypeptide(L)'
;MTVIINILVSVVVIIGLQLLGMVIFSWMTPYKDMEELKKGNKAAALAMGGKFIGTAIILGVSAYTNTSIWFMILWFAVGYVCLIAVYWIFELVTPGFKISDHLQQGNVAVGILLCLVFIGTAFAISSLII
;
A
#
# COMPACT_ATOMS: atom_id res chain seq x y z
N MET A 1 -11.42 -31.70 -0.34
CA MET A 1 -11.96 -30.88 0.77
C MET A 1 -10.93 -29.88 1.31
N THR A 2 -9.67 -30.29 1.54
CA THR A 2 -8.60 -29.44 2.12
C THR A 2 -8.15 -28.27 1.23
N VAL A 3 -8.09 -28.45 -0.10
CA VAL A 3 -7.68 -27.40 -1.04
C VAL A 3 -8.64 -26.20 -1.05
N ILE A 4 -9.96 -26.47 -1.06
CA ILE A 4 -10.98 -25.42 -1.05
C ILE A 4 -10.91 -24.61 0.23
N ILE A 5 -10.72 -25.28 1.37
CA ILE A 5 -10.57 -24.63 2.68
C ILE A 5 -9.33 -23.73 2.69
N ASN A 6 -8.18 -24.22 2.20
CA ASN A 6 -6.96 -23.41 2.15
C ASN A 6 -7.11 -22.17 1.25
N ILE A 7 -7.75 -22.31 0.09
CA ILE A 7 -8.03 -21.17 -0.80
C ILE A 7 -8.92 -20.15 -0.10
N LEU A 8 -10.01 -20.59 0.53
CA LEU A 8 -10.93 -19.69 1.24
C LEU A 8 -10.22 -18.96 2.38
N VAL A 9 -9.42 -19.67 3.18
CA VAL A 9 -8.66 -19.05 4.28
C VAL A 9 -7.66 -18.04 3.73
N SER A 10 -6.89 -18.38 2.69
CA SER A 10 -5.94 -17.45 2.08
C SER A 10 -6.61 -16.20 1.53
N VAL A 11 -7.77 -16.32 0.85
CA VAL A 11 -8.52 -15.17 0.35
C VAL A 11 -9.00 -14.27 1.49
N VAL A 12 -9.54 -14.85 2.57
CA VAL A 12 -9.98 -14.09 3.75
C VAL A 12 -8.81 -13.36 4.40
N VAL A 13 -7.66 -14.02 4.53
CA VAL A 13 -6.44 -13.40 5.09
C VAL A 13 -5.94 -12.28 4.19
N ILE A 14 -5.86 -12.47 2.87
CA ILE A 14 -5.41 -11.44 1.93
C ILE A 14 -6.30 -10.21 2.02
N ILE A 15 -7.63 -10.39 1.96
CA ILE A 15 -8.59 -9.28 2.09
C ILE A 15 -8.45 -8.60 3.46
N GLY A 16 -8.30 -9.39 4.53
CA GLY A 16 -8.11 -8.88 5.88
C GLY A 16 -6.85 -8.03 6.02
N LEU A 17 -5.70 -8.52 5.55
CA LEU A 17 -4.43 -7.79 5.56
C LEU A 17 -4.51 -6.53 4.71
N GLN A 18 -5.17 -6.60 3.56
CA GLN A 18 -5.33 -5.46 2.67
C GLN A 18 -6.16 -4.33 3.31
N LEU A 19 -7.27 -4.66 3.97
CA LEU A 19 -8.08 -3.70 4.72
C LEU A 19 -7.34 -3.14 5.93
N LEU A 20 -6.62 -4.01 6.65
CA LEU A 20 -5.79 -3.61 7.78
C LEU A 20 -4.69 -2.64 7.34
N GLY A 21 -4.05 -2.89 6.20
CA GLY A 21 -3.07 -1.99 5.60
C GLY A 21 -3.67 -0.62 5.26
N MET A 22 -4.88 -0.56 4.72
CA MET A 22 -5.54 0.74 4.49
C MET A 22 -5.76 1.52 5.80
N VAL A 23 -6.23 0.84 6.86
CA VAL A 23 -6.51 1.48 8.15
C VAL A 23 -5.23 2.00 8.78
N ILE A 24 -4.17 1.20 8.79
CA ILE A 24 -2.88 1.64 9.33
C ILE A 24 -2.34 2.81 8.51
N PHE A 25 -2.48 2.80 7.17
CA PHE A 25 -1.97 3.87 6.33
C PHE A 25 -2.69 5.15 6.66
N SER A 26 -4.02 5.11 6.72
CA SER A 26 -4.86 6.25 7.07
C SER A 26 -4.56 6.83 8.45
N TRP A 27 -3.99 6.04 9.38
CA TRP A 27 -3.61 6.54 10.70
C TRP A 27 -2.20 7.14 10.72
N MET A 28 -1.32 6.66 9.85
CA MET A 28 0.06 7.16 9.74
C MET A 28 0.21 8.36 8.80
N THR A 29 -0.68 8.54 7.82
CA THR A 29 -0.64 9.71 6.95
C THR A 29 -1.09 10.98 7.69
N PRO A 30 -0.42 12.12 7.45
CA PRO A 30 -0.74 13.38 8.13
C PRO A 30 -2.07 14.00 7.69
N TYR A 31 -2.72 13.45 6.66
CA TYR A 31 -4.02 13.91 6.16
C TYR A 31 -5.02 12.76 6.11
N LYS A 32 -6.30 13.09 6.27
CA LYS A 32 -7.38 12.11 6.30
C LYS A 32 -7.74 11.67 4.88
N ASP A 33 -7.08 10.64 4.39
CA ASP A 33 -7.30 10.07 3.06
C ASP A 33 -8.80 9.86 2.74
N MET A 34 -9.59 9.35 3.70
CA MET A 34 -11.04 9.14 3.52
C MET A 34 -11.87 10.41 3.41
N GLU A 35 -11.49 11.50 4.10
CA GLU A 35 -12.20 12.77 3.95
C GLU A 35 -11.93 13.36 2.56
N GLU A 36 -10.69 13.29 2.07
CA GLU A 36 -10.32 13.75 0.74
C GLU A 36 -11.01 12.93 -0.36
N LEU A 37 -11.12 11.60 -0.20
CA LEU A 37 -11.91 10.76 -1.09
C LEU A 37 -13.38 11.19 -1.15
N LYS A 38 -14.00 11.47 -0.01
CA LYS A 38 -15.40 11.95 0.07
C LYS A 38 -15.60 13.31 -0.61
N LYS A 39 -14.57 14.16 -0.60
CA LYS A 39 -14.57 15.46 -1.31
C LYS A 39 -14.36 15.32 -2.82
N GLY A 40 -14.10 14.11 -3.33
CA GLY A 40 -13.83 13.88 -4.75
C GLY A 40 -12.39 14.22 -5.18
N ASN A 41 -11.45 14.26 -4.23
CA ASN A 41 -10.06 14.57 -4.50
C ASN A 41 -9.38 13.40 -5.24
N LYS A 42 -9.18 13.58 -6.55
CA LYS A 42 -8.56 12.58 -7.43
C LYS A 42 -7.10 12.32 -7.08
N ALA A 43 -6.38 13.31 -6.57
CA ALA A 43 -4.97 13.15 -6.20
C ALA A 43 -4.83 12.22 -5.00
N ALA A 44 -5.64 12.44 -3.96
CA ALA A 44 -5.73 11.54 -2.80
C ALA A 44 -6.16 10.12 -3.21
N ALA A 45 -7.13 10.01 -4.12
CA ALA A 45 -7.58 8.71 -4.65
C ALA A 45 -6.46 7.93 -5.35
N LEU A 46 -5.62 8.61 -6.15
CA LEU A 46 -4.47 7.98 -6.80
C LEU A 46 -3.41 7.55 -5.78
N ALA A 47 -3.08 8.40 -4.81
CA ALA A 47 -2.12 8.06 -3.77
C ALA A 47 -2.59 6.87 -2.94
N MET A 48 -3.87 6.83 -2.55
CA MET A 48 -4.48 5.67 -1.89
C MET A 48 -4.45 4.42 -2.76
N GLY A 49 -4.82 4.55 -4.03
CA GLY A 49 -4.82 3.45 -5.00
C GLY A 49 -3.43 2.84 -5.16
N GLY A 50 -2.38 3.65 -5.20
CA GLY A 50 -1.00 3.18 -5.26
C GLY A 50 -0.58 2.37 -4.03
N LYS A 51 -0.92 2.85 -2.82
CA LYS A 51 -0.67 2.09 -1.56
C LYS A 51 -1.39 0.73 -1.59
N PHE A 52 -2.65 0.72 -2.04
CA PHE A 52 -3.44 -0.50 -2.15
C PHE A 52 -2.86 -1.48 -3.18
N ILE A 53 -2.54 -1.02 -4.38
CA ILE A 53 -1.93 -1.87 -5.41
C ILE A 53 -0.56 -2.37 -4.94
N GLY A 54 0.25 -1.51 -4.30
CA GLY A 54 1.55 -1.89 -3.80
C GLY A 54 1.47 -3.02 -2.74
N THR A 55 0.57 -2.90 -1.78
CA THR A 55 0.32 -3.97 -0.80
C THR A 55 -0.21 -5.25 -1.43
N ALA A 56 -1.08 -5.14 -2.46
CA ALA A 56 -1.59 -6.28 -3.21
C ALA A 56 -0.47 -7.02 -3.97
N ILE A 57 0.50 -6.32 -4.54
CA ILE A 57 1.66 -6.93 -5.22
C ILE A 57 2.47 -7.77 -4.23
N ILE A 58 2.78 -7.21 -3.06
CA ILE A 58 3.57 -7.90 -2.02
C ILE A 58 2.84 -9.14 -1.52
N LEU A 59 1.55 -9.01 -1.21
CA LEU A 59 0.71 -10.15 -0.80
C LEU A 59 0.60 -11.21 -1.90
N GLY A 60 0.43 -10.79 -3.16
CA GLY A 60 0.32 -11.68 -4.30
C GLY A 60 1.58 -12.52 -4.51
N VAL A 61 2.76 -11.89 -4.48
CA VAL A 61 4.04 -12.62 -4.61
C VAL A 61 4.32 -13.48 -3.39
N SER A 62 3.95 -13.02 -2.18
CA SER A 62 4.08 -13.85 -0.98
C SER A 62 3.18 -15.09 -1.01
N ALA A 63 1.93 -14.94 -1.44
CA ALA A 63 1.01 -16.07 -1.61
C ALA A 63 1.43 -17.03 -2.73
N TYR A 64 2.15 -16.54 -3.74
CA TYR A 64 2.66 -17.35 -4.85
C TYR A 64 3.88 -18.19 -4.44
N THR A 65 4.79 -17.61 -3.66
CA THR A 65 6.05 -18.25 -3.23
C THR A 65 5.87 -19.16 -2.01
N ASN A 66 4.95 -18.80 -1.11
CA ASN A 66 4.78 -19.46 0.17
C ASN A 66 3.37 -20.04 0.33
N THR A 67 3.29 -21.31 0.76
CA THR A 67 2.00 -21.98 1.07
C THR A 67 1.50 -21.68 2.48
N SER A 68 2.33 -21.09 3.33
CA SER A 68 2.01 -20.81 4.72
C SER A 68 1.52 -19.38 4.91
N ILE A 69 0.36 -19.24 5.55
CA ILE A 69 -0.28 -17.97 5.92
C ILE A 69 0.65 -17.10 6.78
N TRP A 70 1.47 -17.73 7.63
CA TRP A 70 2.41 -17.00 8.49
C TRP A 70 3.45 -16.22 7.70
N PHE A 71 3.97 -16.79 6.62
CA PHE A 71 4.92 -16.10 5.74
C PHE A 71 4.25 -14.93 5.01
N MET A 72 2.98 -15.07 4.65
CA MET A 72 2.20 -13.99 4.03
C MET A 72 2.04 -12.79 4.97
N ILE A 73 1.73 -13.04 6.24
CA ILE A 73 1.61 -11.98 7.26
C ILE A 73 2.96 -11.31 7.51
N LEU A 74 4.05 -12.09 7.58
CA LEU A 74 5.40 -11.57 7.78
C LEU A 74 5.82 -10.64 6.63
N TRP A 75 5.69 -11.11 5.39
CA TRP A 75 6.07 -10.33 4.21
C TRP A 75 5.16 -9.14 3.97
N PHE A 76 3.87 -9.25 4.32
CA PHE A 76 2.99 -8.08 4.39
C PHE A 76 3.56 -7.04 5.36
N ALA A 77 3.91 -7.42 6.59
CA ALA A 77 4.45 -6.48 7.58
C ALA A 77 5.75 -5.82 7.11
N VAL A 78 6.69 -6.60 6.55
CA VAL A 78 7.96 -6.09 6.00
C VAL A 78 7.71 -5.12 4.85
N GLY A 79 6.94 -5.55 3.85
CA GLY A 79 6.61 -4.74 2.68
C GLY A 79 5.87 -3.46 3.05
N TYR A 80 4.98 -3.55 4.02
CA TYR A 80 4.21 -2.43 4.54
C TYR A 80 5.10 -1.38 5.21
N VAL A 81 6.03 -1.79 6.07
CA VAL A 81 7.04 -0.91 6.67
C VAL A 81 7.88 -0.23 5.59
N CYS A 82 8.29 -0.96 4.56
CA CYS A 82 9.03 -0.39 3.46
C CYS A 82 8.22 0.64 2.66
N LEU A 83 6.94 0.40 2.38
CA LEU A 83 6.07 1.37 1.68
C LEU A 83 5.88 2.66 2.50
N ILE A 84 5.77 2.56 3.83
CA ILE A 84 5.76 3.74 4.69
C ILE A 84 7.09 4.49 4.61
N ALA A 85 8.21 3.77 4.71
CA ALA A 85 9.54 4.37 4.63
C ALA A 85 9.72 5.12 3.32
N VAL A 86 9.21 4.58 2.21
CA VAL A 86 9.24 5.23 0.89
C VAL A 86 8.49 6.56 0.90
N TYR A 87 7.29 6.62 1.49
CA TYR A 87 6.55 7.87 1.62
C TYR A 87 7.36 8.92 2.41
N TRP A 88 7.97 8.51 3.52
CA TRP A 88 8.78 9.39 4.38
C TRP A 88 10.05 9.85 3.66
N ILE A 89 10.73 8.96 2.95
CA ILE A 89 11.91 9.28 2.14
C ILE A 89 11.54 10.27 1.04
N PHE A 90 10.41 10.04 0.35
CA PHE A 90 9.94 10.98 -0.68
C PHE A 90 9.60 12.35 -0.09
N GLU A 91 8.96 12.40 1.07
CA GLU A 91 8.65 13.67 1.75
C GLU A 91 9.93 14.37 2.24
N LEU A 92 10.94 13.62 2.70
CA LEU A 92 12.24 14.14 3.14
C LEU A 92 13.12 14.64 1.99
N VAL A 93 13.16 13.94 0.87
CA VAL A 93 13.93 14.30 -0.33
C VAL A 93 13.33 15.52 -1.04
N THR A 94 12.07 15.85 -0.75
CA THR A 94 11.37 17.01 -1.32
C THR A 94 11.01 18.05 -0.25
N PRO A 95 11.99 18.58 0.53
CA PRO A 95 11.70 19.35 1.75
C PRO A 95 10.99 20.69 1.49
N GLY A 96 11.10 21.25 0.28
CA GLY A 96 10.35 22.45 -0.14
C GLY A 96 8.96 22.17 -0.75
N PHE A 97 8.61 20.90 -0.93
CA PHE A 97 7.39 20.45 -1.61
C PHE A 97 6.66 19.45 -0.71
N LYS A 98 5.83 19.96 0.19
CA LYS A 98 5.03 19.12 1.09
C LYS A 98 4.00 18.34 0.27
N ILE A 99 4.30 17.07 0.06
CA ILE A 99 3.48 16.14 -0.72
C ILE A 99 2.05 16.09 -0.16
N SER A 100 1.94 16.05 1.17
CA SER A 100 0.69 16.10 1.91
C SER A 100 -0.17 17.33 1.55
N ASP A 101 0.42 18.53 1.48
CA ASP A 101 -0.30 19.76 1.12
C ASP A 101 -0.75 19.73 -0.35
N HIS A 102 0.11 19.28 -1.26
CA HIS A 102 -0.24 19.18 -2.69
C HIS A 102 -1.34 18.15 -2.95
N LEU A 103 -1.34 17.04 -2.21
CA LEU A 103 -2.42 16.08 -2.27
C LEU A 103 -3.73 16.68 -1.77
N GLN A 104 -3.74 17.40 -0.64
CA GLN A 104 -4.94 18.09 -0.13
C GLN A 104 -5.46 19.16 -1.10
N GLN A 105 -4.57 19.85 -1.81
CA GLN A 105 -4.93 20.81 -2.87
C GLN A 105 -5.47 20.15 -4.15
N GLY A 106 -5.47 18.81 -4.21
CA GLY A 106 -5.97 18.08 -5.37
C GLY A 106 -4.99 18.04 -6.55
N ASN A 107 -3.69 18.21 -6.30
CA ASN A 107 -2.68 18.13 -7.35
C ASN A 107 -2.53 16.69 -7.86
N VAL A 108 -3.25 16.38 -8.94
CA VAL A 108 -3.31 15.04 -9.55
C VAL A 108 -1.93 14.56 -9.99
N ALA A 109 -1.05 15.45 -10.46
CA ALA A 109 0.30 15.06 -10.91
C ALA A 109 1.11 14.42 -9.76
N VAL A 110 1.00 15.00 -8.56
CA VAL A 110 1.64 14.45 -7.35
C VAL A 110 1.00 13.13 -6.94
N GLY A 111 -0.33 13.03 -7.04
CA GLY A 111 -1.05 11.77 -6.81
C GLY A 111 -0.60 10.65 -7.75
N ILE A 112 -0.44 10.93 -9.05
CA ILE A 112 0.07 9.98 -10.04
C ILE A 112 1.50 9.56 -9.69
N LEU A 113 2.38 10.53 -9.42
CA LEU A 113 3.77 10.25 -9.08
C LEU A 113 3.87 9.32 -7.88
N LEU A 114 3.17 9.63 -6.78
CA LEU A 114 3.15 8.79 -5.59
C LEU A 114 2.57 7.40 -5.87
N CYS A 115 1.51 7.33 -6.68
CA CYS A 115 0.92 6.06 -7.05
C CYS A 115 1.95 5.14 -7.73
N LEU A 116 2.65 5.67 -8.72
CA LEU A 116 3.68 4.92 -9.46
C LEU A 116 4.90 4.59 -8.59
N VAL A 117 5.28 5.47 -7.67
CA VAL A 117 6.34 5.21 -6.69
C VAL A 117 5.95 4.02 -5.82
N PHE A 118 4.75 3.99 -5.24
CA PHE A 118 4.31 2.86 -4.43
C PHE A 118 4.28 1.55 -5.22
N ILE A 119 3.75 1.57 -6.45
CA ILE A 119 3.68 0.38 -7.31
C ILE A 119 5.09 -0.11 -7.66
N GLY A 120 5.96 0.79 -8.12
CA GLY A 120 7.32 0.46 -8.51
C GLY A 120 8.15 -0.07 -7.35
N THR A 121 8.06 0.57 -6.18
CA THR A 121 8.77 0.11 -4.99
C THR A 121 8.20 -1.20 -4.48
N ALA A 122 6.88 -1.39 -4.46
CA ALA A 122 6.28 -2.66 -4.08
C ALA A 122 6.74 -3.80 -4.98
N PHE A 123 6.79 -3.58 -6.30
CA PHE A 123 7.32 -4.55 -7.25
C PHE A 123 8.79 -4.89 -6.93
N ALA A 124 9.64 -3.88 -6.72
CA ALA A 124 11.04 -4.09 -6.38
C ALA A 124 11.20 -4.88 -5.06
N ILE A 125 10.47 -4.52 -4.01
CA ILE A 125 10.49 -5.22 -2.71
C ILE A 125 9.97 -6.65 -2.85
N SER A 126 8.91 -6.85 -3.64
CA SER A 126 8.31 -8.17 -3.83
C SER A 126 9.28 -9.17 -4.46
N SER A 127 10.27 -8.70 -5.24
CA SER A 127 11.32 -9.58 -5.80
C SER A 127 12.26 -10.17 -4.75
N LEU A 128 12.29 -9.61 -3.54
CA LEU A 128 13.09 -10.09 -2.41
C LEU A 128 12.39 -11.21 -1.61
N ILE A 129 11.13 -11.52 -1.94
CA ILE A 129 10.35 -12.57 -1.30
C ILE A 129 10.84 -13.93 -1.79
N ILE A 130 11.25 -14.77 -0.84
CA ILE A 130 11.80 -16.11 -1.06
C ILE A 130 10.87 -17.17 -0.46
#